data_AF-A0A5N7AX26-F1
#
_entry.id   AF-A0A5N7AX26-F1
#
_cell.length_a   1.000
_cell.length_b   1.000
_cell.length_c   1.000
_cell.angle_alpha   90.00
_cell.angle_beta   90.00
_cell.angle_gamma   90.00
#
_symmetry.space_group_name_H-M   'P 1'
#
loop_
_entity.id
_entity.type
_entity.pdbx_description
1 polymer ?
#
loop_
_entity_poly.entity_id
_entity_poly.type
_entity_poly.pdbx_seq_one_letter_code
_entity_poly.pdbx_strand_id
1 'polypeptide(L)'
;MAPHLGHEEFFSSLSDLLSKTSQNARGSVFLTQKSLIDAAASSENTSSARPSILIRATDGNTNAPNPKNNKVQKKTASKAKLSTIVAPEDLEAFYTRYAEVCKAGMTGLKKRDRKKGKAKAKGGAKAAKA
;
A
#
# COMPACT_ATOMS: atom_id res chain seq x y z
N MET A 1 2.29 23.06 1.28
CA MET A 1 2.31 21.60 1.01
C MET A 1 3.33 20.98 1.95
N ALA A 2 3.11 19.76 2.44
CA ALA A 2 4.14 19.08 3.24
C ALA A 2 5.39 18.85 2.37
N PRO A 3 6.61 18.98 2.94
CA PRO A 3 7.86 18.71 2.22
C PRO A 3 7.90 17.25 1.75
N HIS A 4 8.67 17.00 0.69
CA HIS A 4 8.93 15.64 0.22
C HIS A 4 9.88 14.94 1.20
N LEU A 5 9.48 13.76 1.67
CA LEU A 5 10.27 12.94 2.57
C LEU A 5 11.27 12.10 1.78
N GLY A 6 12.40 11.79 2.41
CA GLY A 6 13.31 10.76 1.91
C GLY A 6 12.65 9.38 1.90
N HIS A 7 13.20 8.44 1.14
CA HIS A 7 12.58 7.11 0.97
C HIS A 7 12.37 6.35 2.28
N GLU A 8 13.39 6.32 3.16
CA GLU A 8 13.31 5.61 4.45
C GLU A 8 12.27 6.22 5.40
N GLU A 9 12.21 7.54 5.44
CA GLU A 9 11.26 8.28 6.26
C GLU A 9 9.83 8.12 5.73
N PHE A 10 9.68 8.08 4.41
CA PHE A 10 8.41 7.76 3.74
C PHE A 10 7.93 6.36 4.09
N PHE A 11 8.79 5.34 4.04
CA PHE A 11 8.41 3.97 4.40
C PHE A 11 8.07 3.81 5.88
N SER A 12 8.82 4.45 6.76
CA SER A 12 8.54 4.46 8.20
C SER A 12 7.17 5.06 8.49
N SER A 13 6.89 6.23 7.90
CA SER A 13 5.60 6.91 8.03
C SER A 13 4.45 6.12 7.39
N LEU A 14 4.71 5.40 6.29
CA LEU A 14 3.73 4.58 5.60
C LEU A 14 3.39 3.31 6.41
N SER A 15 4.37 2.69 7.07
CA SER A 15 4.16 1.58 7.99
C SER A 15 3.26 1.99 9.17
N ASP A 16 3.55 3.15 9.77
CA ASP A 16 2.73 3.72 10.83
C ASP A 16 1.29 3.99 10.36
N LEU A 17 1.14 4.53 9.14
CA LEU A 17 -0.16 4.82 8.55
C LEU A 17 -0.97 3.53 8.33
N LEU A 18 -0.36 2.48 7.79
CA LEU A 18 -0.99 1.17 7.59
C LEU A 18 -1.35 0.50 8.93
N SER A 19 -0.50 0.63 9.94
CA SER A 19 -0.75 0.08 11.28
C SER A 19 -1.91 0.80 11.98
N LYS A 20 -1.92 2.14 11.93
CA LYS A 20 -3.03 2.95 12.47
C LYS A 20 -4.35 2.67 11.78
N THR A 21 -4.34 2.52 10.45
CA THR A 21 -5.58 2.25 9.68
C THR A 21 -6.10 0.83 9.87
N SER A 22 -5.21 -0.16 10.01
CA SER A 22 -5.61 -1.55 10.27
C SER A 22 -6.19 -1.75 11.68
N GLN A 23 -5.63 -1.11 12.70
CA GLN A 23 -6.11 -1.21 14.09
C GLN A 23 -7.43 -0.49 14.33
N ASN A 24 -7.68 0.65 13.67
CA ASN A 24 -8.89 1.45 13.89
C ASN A 24 -10.13 0.92 13.15
N ALA A 25 -10.07 -0.28 12.56
CA ALA A 25 -11.14 -1.01 11.86
C ALA A 25 -11.83 -0.28 10.69
N ARG A 26 -11.50 1.00 10.45
CA ARG A 26 -12.13 1.84 9.43
C ARG A 26 -11.16 2.88 8.90
N GLY A 27 -10.99 2.89 7.59
CA GLY A 27 -10.18 3.85 6.86
C GLY A 27 -9.59 3.23 5.61
N SER A 28 -9.49 4.01 4.55
CA SER A 28 -8.73 3.63 3.35
C SER A 28 -7.34 4.25 3.45
N VAL A 29 -6.33 3.64 2.82
CA VAL A 29 -5.08 4.34 2.52
C VAL A 29 -5.02 4.50 1.01
N PHE A 30 -4.89 5.73 0.54
CA PHE A 30 -4.77 6.02 -0.88
C PHE A 30 -3.32 6.29 -1.23
N LEU A 31 -2.80 5.56 -2.21
CA LEU A 31 -1.50 5.82 -2.81
C LEU A 31 -1.71 6.30 -4.24
N THR A 32 -1.14 7.45 -4.57
CA THR A 32 -1.24 8.08 -5.89
C THR A 32 0.14 8.26 -6.48
N GLN A 33 0.27 7.99 -7.77
CA GLN A 33 1.50 8.10 -8.53
C GLN A 33 1.26 9.12 -9.66
N LYS A 34 2.13 10.13 -9.75
CA LYS A 34 2.10 11.13 -10.81
C LYS A 34 3.49 11.31 -11.41
N SER A 35 3.60 11.21 -12.73
CA SER A 35 4.84 11.51 -13.44
C SER A 35 5.20 12.99 -13.28
N LEU A 36 6.45 13.29 -12.93
CA LEU A 36 7.02 14.63 -12.94
C LEU A 36 7.64 14.85 -14.32
N ILE A 37 6.82 15.32 -15.25
CA ILE A 37 7.31 15.82 -16.53
C ILE A 37 7.76 17.25 -16.26
N ASP A 38 9.06 17.50 -16.40
CA ASP A 38 9.60 18.85 -16.22
C ASP A 38 9.22 19.70 -17.43
N ALA A 39 8.44 20.76 -17.22
CA ALA A 39 7.96 21.61 -18.32
C ALA A 39 9.11 22.30 -19.07
N ALA A 40 10.29 22.43 -18.43
CA ALA A 40 11.50 22.93 -19.06
C ALA A 40 12.17 21.94 -20.02
N ALA A 41 11.89 20.63 -19.89
CA ALA A 41 12.41 19.58 -20.78
C ALA A 41 11.53 19.34 -22.02
N SER A 42 10.47 20.15 -22.21
CA SER A 42 9.56 20.08 -23.37
C SER A 42 10.18 20.56 -24.68
N SER A 43 11.37 21.17 -24.62
CA SER A 43 12.14 21.64 -25.76
C SER A 43 13.51 20.97 -25.69
N GLU A 44 13.77 20.05 -26.62
CA GLU A 44 15.00 19.24 -26.78
C GLU A 44 14.93 17.79 -26.27
N ASN A 45 14.40 16.91 -27.13
CA ASN A 45 15.01 15.62 -27.51
C ASN A 45 15.75 14.77 -26.45
N THR A 46 15.17 14.53 -25.27
CA THR A 46 15.57 13.42 -24.38
C THR A 46 14.60 12.25 -24.50
N SER A 47 14.51 11.66 -25.71
CA SER A 47 13.56 10.61 -26.10
C SER A 47 13.77 9.24 -25.44
N SER A 48 14.51 9.14 -24.34
CA SER A 48 14.85 7.84 -23.70
C SER A 48 14.91 7.84 -22.17
N ALA A 49 14.85 8.98 -21.48
CA ALA A 49 14.88 9.02 -20.02
C ALA A 49 13.45 8.88 -19.46
N ARG A 50 13.20 7.87 -18.62
CA ARG A 50 11.93 7.75 -17.90
C ARG A 50 11.81 8.91 -16.91
N PRO A 51 10.69 9.63 -16.81
CA PRO A 51 10.56 10.73 -15.86
C PRO A 51 10.50 10.22 -14.41
N SER A 52 11.02 11.00 -13.48
CA SER A 52 10.85 10.76 -12.04
C SER A 52 9.36 10.76 -11.67
N ILE A 53 9.00 9.98 -10.66
CA ILE A 53 7.60 9.87 -10.21
C ILE A 53 7.43 10.47 -8.82
N LEU A 54 6.34 11.21 -8.66
CA LEU A 54 5.86 11.69 -7.37
C LEU A 54 4.86 10.68 -6.81
N ILE A 55 5.20 10.11 -5.66
CA ILE A 55 4.33 9.19 -4.93
C ILE A 55 3.77 9.93 -3.73
N ARG A 56 2.45 9.83 -3.53
CA ARG A 56 1.77 10.41 -2.37
C ARG A 56 0.92 9.36 -1.69
N ALA A 57 1.07 9.23 -0.38
CA ALA A 57 0.21 8.40 0.46
C ALA A 57 -0.64 9.29 1.37
N THR A 58 -1.94 9.02 1.42
CA THR A 58 -2.88 9.77 2.25
C THR A 58 -3.82 8.86 3.00
N ASP A 59 -4.19 9.27 4.22
CA ASP A 59 -5.29 8.64 4.93
C ASP A 59 -6.62 9.01 4.27
N GLY A 60 -7.32 7.99 3.80
CA GLY A 60 -8.73 8.04 3.42
C GLY A 60 -9.63 8.09 4.64
N ASN A 61 -9.19 8.72 5.73
CA ASN A 61 -9.98 8.94 6.93
C ASN A 61 -11.14 9.87 6.56
N THR A 62 -12.17 9.25 6.01
CA THR A 62 -13.49 9.85 5.90
C THR A 62 -13.99 9.87 7.33
N ASN A 63 -14.29 11.05 7.87
CA ASN A 63 -15.15 11.22 9.04
C ASN A 63 -16.57 10.69 8.75
N ALA A 64 -16.70 9.59 8.00
CA ALA A 64 -17.94 8.98 7.61
C ALA A 64 -18.49 8.27 8.86
N PRO A 65 -19.70 8.62 9.32
CA PRO A 65 -20.29 8.06 10.52
C PRO A 65 -20.38 6.53 10.42
N ASN A 66 -20.31 5.87 11.58
CA ASN A 66 -20.70 4.47 11.70
C ASN A 66 -22.18 4.35 11.31
N PRO A 67 -22.57 3.56 10.28
CA PRO A 67 -23.98 3.35 9.99
C PRO A 67 -24.73 2.73 11.18
N LYS A 68 -24.03 2.12 12.14
CA LYS A 68 -24.58 1.61 13.41
C LYS A 68 -24.53 2.61 14.57
N ASN A 69 -23.80 3.72 14.45
CA ASN A 69 -23.67 4.71 15.51
C ASN A 69 -23.65 6.11 14.89
N ASN A 70 -24.81 6.77 14.88
CA ASN A 70 -25.07 8.09 14.29
C ASN A 70 -24.36 9.25 14.99
N LYS A 71 -23.44 9.01 15.93
CA LYS A 71 -22.65 10.05 16.56
C LYS A 71 -21.48 10.44 15.66
N VAL A 72 -21.68 11.48 14.86
CA VAL A 72 -20.61 12.15 14.11
C VAL A 72 -19.71 12.87 15.11
N GLN A 73 -18.67 12.20 15.60
CA GLN A 73 -17.57 12.92 16.24
C GLN A 73 -16.75 13.57 15.13
N LYS A 74 -17.04 14.84 14.86
CA LYS A 74 -16.29 15.69 13.91
C LYS A 74 -14.93 16.01 14.53
N LYS A 75 -14.07 14.99 14.68
CA LYS A 75 -12.67 15.21 15.05
C LYS A 75 -11.97 15.78 13.82
N THR A 76 -11.46 16.99 13.97
CA THR A 76 -10.56 17.67 13.03
C THR A 76 -9.18 17.01 13.05
N ALA A 77 -9.12 15.68 12.95
CA ALA A 77 -7.87 14.98 12.82
C ALA A 77 -7.21 15.42 11.50
N SER A 78 -6.02 16.00 11.62
CA SER A 78 -5.22 16.41 10.46
C SER A 78 -4.93 15.19 9.60
N LYS A 79 -5.39 15.22 8.36
CA LYS A 79 -5.16 14.16 7.36
C LYS A 79 -3.66 13.93 7.19
N ALA A 80 -3.20 12.70 7.37
CA ALA A 80 -1.83 12.31 7.08
C ALA A 80 -1.59 12.42 5.57
N LYS A 81 -0.58 13.21 5.17
CA LYS A 81 -0.18 13.39 3.78
C LYS A 81 1.33 13.20 3.69
N LEU A 82 1.74 12.06 3.12
CA LEU A 82 3.13 11.71 2.89
C LEU A 82 3.41 11.85 1.40
N SER A 83 4.61 12.29 1.04
CA SER A 83 5.04 12.31 -0.35
C SER A 83 6.53 12.11 -0.50
N THR A 84 6.94 11.43 -1.56
CA THR A 84 8.35 11.20 -1.91
C THR A 84 8.50 11.24 -3.43
N ILE A 85 9.67 11.65 -3.91
CA ILE A 85 10.02 11.70 -5.33
C ILE A 85 10.97 10.54 -5.58
N VAL A 86 10.65 9.70 -6.57
CA VAL A 86 11.44 8.51 -6.92
C VAL A 86 12.05 8.71 -8.31
N ALA A 87 13.37 8.61 -8.38
CA ALA A 87 14.12 8.60 -9.63
C ALA A 87 13.89 7.28 -10.38
N PRO A 88 13.97 7.27 -11.72
CA PRO A 88 13.70 6.06 -12.51
C PRO A 88 14.67 4.90 -12.22
N GLU A 89 15.88 5.19 -11.75
CA GLU A 89 16.94 4.25 -11.38
C GLU A 89 16.61 3.50 -10.09
N ASP A 90 15.97 4.19 -9.14
CA ASP A 90 15.62 3.64 -7.82
C ASP A 90 14.23 3.00 -7.79
N LEU A 91 13.50 3.01 -8.91
CA LEU A 91 12.12 2.49 -8.98
C LEU A 91 11.99 1.05 -8.51
N GLU A 92 12.87 0.17 -8.97
CA GLU A 92 12.82 -1.25 -8.65
C GLU A 92 13.10 -1.49 -7.16
N ALA A 93 14.13 -0.84 -6.62
CA ALA A 93 14.46 -0.89 -5.20
C ALA A 93 13.33 -0.33 -4.34
N PHE A 94 12.73 0.79 -4.76
CA PHE A 94 11.60 1.42 -4.08
C PHE A 94 10.38 0.50 -4.00
N TYR A 95 9.96 -0.09 -5.12
CA TYR A 95 8.78 -0.95 -5.13
C TYR A 95 9.00 -2.29 -4.43
N THR A 96 10.24 -2.78 -4.37
CA THR A 96 10.62 -3.95 -3.58
C THR A 96 10.40 -3.68 -2.09
N ARG A 97 10.95 -2.59 -1.55
CA ARG A 97 10.72 -2.19 -0.14
C ARG A 97 9.25 -1.88 0.14
N TYR A 98 8.59 -1.18 -0.78
CA TYR A 98 7.16 -0.89 -0.67
C TYR A 98 6.33 -2.18 -0.54
N ALA A 99 6.62 -3.21 -1.34
CA ALA A 99 5.92 -4.49 -1.27
C ALA A 99 6.08 -5.17 0.10
N GLU A 100 7.26 -5.10 0.71
CA GLU A 100 7.51 -5.62 2.05
C GLU A 100 6.69 -4.90 3.12
N VAL A 101 6.68 -3.56 3.09
CA VAL A 101 5.87 -2.73 4.00
C VAL A 101 4.38 -3.03 3.84
N CYS A 102 3.91 -3.15 2.60
CA CYS A 102 2.54 -3.53 2.27
C CYS A 102 2.19 -4.93 2.81
N LYS A 103 3.07 -5.91 2.66
CA LYS A 103 2.84 -7.28 3.14
C LYS A 103 2.76 -7.33 4.68
N ALA A 104 3.57 -6.54 5.37
CA ALA A 104 3.53 -6.42 6.82
C ALA A 104 2.30 -5.66 7.34
N GLY A 105 1.89 -4.59 6.64
CA GLY A 105 0.77 -3.74 7.06
C GLY A 105 -0.62 -4.24 6.66
N MET A 106 -0.77 -4.98 5.55
CA MET A 106 -2.07 -5.40 5.00
C MET A 106 -2.45 -6.85 5.40
N THR A 107 -2.37 -7.16 6.69
CA THR A 107 -2.63 -8.52 7.22
C THR A 107 -4.11 -8.84 7.44
N GLY A 108 -4.99 -7.83 7.43
CA GLY A 108 -6.42 -7.97 7.74
C GLY A 108 -7.30 -8.57 6.63
N LEU A 109 -6.73 -8.94 5.48
CA LEU A 109 -7.50 -9.50 4.36
C LEU A 109 -7.91 -10.96 4.61
N LYS A 110 -9.13 -11.34 4.21
CA LYS A 110 -9.58 -12.74 4.29
C LYS A 110 -8.62 -13.63 3.48
N LYS A 111 -8.17 -14.73 4.08
CA LYS A 111 -7.36 -15.74 3.37
C LYS A 111 -8.15 -16.27 2.17
N ARG A 112 -7.45 -16.44 1.04
CA ARG A 112 -8.02 -17.06 -0.16
C ARG A 112 -8.60 -18.43 0.20
N ASP A 113 -9.85 -18.66 -0.16
CA ASP A 113 -10.51 -19.95 0.03
C ASP A 113 -9.83 -21.00 -0.87
N ARG A 114 -8.87 -21.74 -0.30
CA ARG A 114 -8.29 -22.90 -0.97
C ARG A 114 -9.30 -24.03 -0.82
N LYS A 115 -10.13 -24.29 -1.85
CA LYS A 115 -10.88 -25.55 -1.93
C LYS A 115 -9.86 -26.67 -1.66
N LYS A 116 -10.11 -27.49 -0.63
CA LYS A 116 -9.29 -28.67 -0.31
C LYS A 116 -9.42 -29.67 -1.47
N GLY A 117 -8.74 -29.40 -2.58
CA GLY A 117 -8.57 -30.33 -3.68
C GLY A 117 -7.69 -31.48 -3.20
N LYS A 118 -8.33 -32.61 -2.88
CA LYS A 118 -7.74 -33.96 -2.82
C LYS A 118 -6.43 -34.09 -2.01
N ALA A 119 -6.43 -33.67 -0.75
CA ALA A 119 -5.46 -34.17 0.25
C ALA A 119 -6.00 -35.40 1.03
N LYS A 120 -6.85 -36.20 0.39
CA LYS A 120 -7.23 -37.56 0.82
C LYS A 120 -7.19 -38.50 -0.40
N ALA A 121 -5.99 -38.78 -0.89
CA ALA A 121 -5.75 -39.82 -1.90
C ALA A 121 -4.35 -40.47 -1.73
N LYS A 122 -3.86 -40.57 -0.50
CA LYS A 122 -2.75 -41.47 -0.11
C LYS A 122 -3.07 -42.21 1.19
N GLY A 123 -4.26 -42.78 1.26
CA GLY A 123 -4.63 -43.76 2.26
C GLY A 123 -5.46 -44.85 1.58
N GLY A 124 -4.81 -45.95 1.21
CA GLY A 124 -5.50 -47.16 0.73
C GLY A 124 -4.92 -47.79 -0.54
N ALA A 125 -3.77 -48.45 -0.41
CA ALA A 125 -3.38 -49.55 -1.29
C ALA A 125 -2.75 -50.68 -0.45
N LYS A 126 -3.63 -51.61 -0.03
CA LYS A 126 -3.48 -53.04 0.30
C LYS A 126 -2.12 -53.64 0.75
N ALA A 127 -2.17 -54.31 1.90
CA ALA A 127 -1.72 -55.71 2.10
C ALA A 127 -2.53 -56.27 3.30
N ALA A 128 -3.58 -57.06 3.09
CA ALA A 128 -3.60 -58.52 2.86
C ALA A 128 -3.65 -59.31 4.17
N LYS A 129 -4.77 -60.03 4.34
CA LYS A 129 -5.09 -61.02 5.36
C LYS A 129 -4.28 -62.30 5.12
N ALA A 130 -3.62 -62.82 6.15
CA ALA A 130 -3.41 -64.24 6.45
C ALA A 130 -3.01 -64.34 7.94
#